data_AF-A0A015KW25-F1
#
_entry.id   AF-A0A015KW25-F1
#
_cell.length_a   1.000
_cell.length_b   1.000
_cell.length_c   1.000
_cell.angle_alpha   90.00
_cell.angle_beta   90.00
_cell.angle_gamma   90.00
#
_symmetry.space_group_name_H-M   'P 1'
#
loop_
_entity.id
_entity.type
_entity.pdbx_description
1 polymer ?
#
loop_
_entity_poly.entity_id
_entity_poly.type
_entity_poly.pdbx_seq_one_letter_code
_entity_poly.pdbx_strand_id
1 'polypeptide(L)'
;MVILTSFAYAFHILLSPKMSYPLDKRIVNGDPNNPWNLAAAYQVFENEDSSSSNLFILQKPDENTNMFTNFGTSFFATCLLLTGDTSSLSNWPYEKNPTLMILMIMFAFVMAIYILNVFITLFDEAMKDNDDSYLIMKAEYLAKIELFYLLPHQRRWKSWFPEVMYYHASVDKTRKMIKEMIENDKWHINEFPELKQNLLNKFNINKPNK
;
A
#
# COMPACT_ATOMS: atom_id res chain seq x y z
N MET A 1 -7.51 -7.07 -5.28
CA MET A 1 -7.37 -8.53 -5.14
C MET A 1 -7.85 -9.29 -6.36
N VAL A 2 -9.09 -9.09 -6.85
CA VAL A 2 -9.64 -9.81 -8.02
C VAL A 2 -8.73 -9.71 -9.26
N ILE A 3 -8.23 -8.51 -9.58
CA ILE A 3 -7.31 -8.31 -10.71
C ILE A 3 -6.03 -9.15 -10.54
N LEU A 4 -5.39 -9.07 -9.37
CA LEU A 4 -4.17 -9.79 -9.05
C LEU A 4 -4.35 -11.31 -9.20
N THR A 5 -5.46 -11.85 -8.67
CA THR A 5 -5.79 -13.27 -8.79
C THR A 5 -6.04 -13.70 -10.23
N SER A 6 -6.68 -12.85 -11.04
CA SER A 6 -6.91 -13.13 -12.47
C SER A 6 -5.62 -13.19 -13.26
N PHE A 7 -4.70 -12.24 -13.04
CA PHE A 7 -3.39 -12.27 -13.69
C PHE A 7 -2.54 -13.44 -13.20
N ALA A 8 -2.53 -13.74 -11.90
CA ALA A 8 -1.86 -14.92 -11.36
C ALA A 8 -2.37 -16.22 -11.98
N TYR A 9 -3.68 -16.31 -12.24
CA TYR A 9 -4.28 -17.44 -12.92
C TYR A 9 -3.87 -17.51 -14.40
N ALA A 10 -3.84 -16.36 -15.10
CA ALA A 10 -3.38 -16.29 -16.48
C ALA A 10 -1.90 -16.69 -16.63
N PHE A 11 -1.02 -16.19 -15.77
CA PHE A 11 0.39 -16.60 -15.73
C PHE A 11 0.53 -18.08 -15.39
N HIS A 12 -0.25 -18.60 -14.44
CA HIS A 12 -0.25 -20.02 -14.09
C HIS A 12 -0.62 -20.89 -15.28
N ILE A 13 -1.69 -20.58 -16.01
CA ILE A 13 -2.07 -21.35 -17.20
C ILE A 13 -0.98 -21.26 -18.29
N LEU A 14 -0.42 -20.08 -18.50
CA LEU A 14 0.55 -19.85 -19.57
C LEU A 14 1.91 -20.53 -19.30
N LEU A 15 2.36 -20.52 -18.04
CA LEU A 15 3.72 -20.89 -17.64
C LEU A 15 3.80 -22.19 -16.82
N SER A 16 2.66 -22.83 -16.53
CA SER A 16 2.67 -24.15 -15.90
C SER A 16 3.16 -25.23 -16.88
N PRO A 17 3.88 -26.25 -16.38
CA PRO A 17 4.20 -27.43 -17.16
C PRO A 17 2.95 -28.21 -17.55
N LYS A 18 2.93 -28.76 -18.76
CA LYS A 18 1.80 -29.55 -19.29
C LYS A 18 1.72 -30.96 -18.71
N MET A 19 2.82 -31.45 -18.14
CA MET A 19 2.91 -32.79 -17.54
C MET A 19 3.50 -32.70 -16.14
N SER A 20 3.27 -33.75 -15.34
CA SER A 20 3.94 -33.91 -14.05
C SER A 20 5.46 -33.93 -14.23
N TYR A 21 6.17 -33.16 -13.40
CA TYR A 21 7.62 -33.09 -13.40
C TYR A 21 8.16 -33.53 -12.02
N PRO A 22 8.94 -34.61 -11.95
CA PRO A 22 9.70 -34.93 -10.75
C PRO A 22 11.02 -34.15 -10.74
N LEU A 23 11.37 -33.55 -9.60
CA LEU A 23 12.66 -32.86 -9.44
C LEU A 23 13.84 -33.83 -9.30
N ASP A 24 13.59 -35.10 -8.95
CA ASP A 24 14.65 -36.09 -8.72
C ASP A 24 15.10 -36.82 -9.98
N LYS A 25 14.31 -36.73 -11.06
CA LYS A 25 14.63 -37.38 -12.33
C LYS A 25 14.51 -36.38 -13.46
N ARG A 26 15.59 -36.20 -14.21
CA ARG A 26 15.58 -35.38 -15.41
C ARG A 26 14.63 -35.97 -16.45
N ILE A 27 13.61 -35.21 -16.81
CA ILE A 27 12.70 -35.50 -17.92
C ILE A 27 12.93 -34.43 -18.97
N VAL A 28 13.48 -34.83 -20.12
CA VAL A 28 13.61 -33.95 -21.29
C VAL A 28 12.38 -34.15 -22.15
N ASN A 29 11.56 -33.11 -22.27
CA ASN A 29 10.39 -33.08 -23.14
C ASN A 29 10.38 -31.76 -23.92
N GLY A 30 9.53 -31.67 -24.95
CA GLY A 30 9.35 -30.46 -25.75
C GLY A 30 8.53 -29.36 -25.06
N ASP A 31 8.33 -29.44 -23.74
CA ASP A 31 7.56 -28.46 -22.99
C ASP A 31 8.48 -27.31 -22.54
N PRO A 32 8.30 -26.08 -23.06
CA PRO A 32 9.14 -24.95 -22.68
C PRO A 32 9.02 -24.57 -21.20
N ASN A 33 7.93 -24.97 -20.53
CA ASN A 33 7.68 -24.63 -19.12
C ASN A 33 8.23 -25.66 -18.13
N ASN A 34 8.78 -26.78 -18.62
CA ASN A 34 9.38 -27.78 -17.75
C ASN A 34 10.60 -27.20 -17.02
N PRO A 35 10.68 -27.27 -15.67
CA PRO A 35 11.81 -26.75 -14.91
C PRO A 35 13.18 -27.26 -15.37
N TRP A 36 13.26 -28.48 -15.90
CA TRP A 36 14.50 -29.03 -16.45
C TRP A 36 14.98 -28.36 -17.75
N ASN A 37 14.07 -27.70 -18.48
CA ASN A 37 14.37 -26.91 -19.67
C ASN A 37 14.69 -25.44 -19.33
N LEU A 38 14.24 -24.97 -18.14
CA LEU A 38 14.49 -23.62 -17.63
C LEU A 38 15.76 -23.55 -16.76
N ALA A 39 16.20 -24.68 -16.20
CA ALA A 39 17.38 -24.76 -15.37
C ALA A 39 18.64 -24.26 -16.10
N ALA A 40 19.50 -23.54 -15.38
CA ALA A 40 20.74 -23.02 -15.93
C ALA A 40 21.67 -24.14 -16.42
N ALA A 41 22.16 -23.99 -17.65
CA ALA A 41 23.18 -24.85 -18.23
C ALA A 41 24.44 -24.02 -18.46
N TYR A 42 25.55 -24.48 -17.89
CA TYR A 42 26.86 -23.82 -18.00
C TYR A 42 27.73 -24.61 -18.97
N GLN A 43 28.08 -24.00 -20.10
CA GLN A 43 29.02 -24.58 -21.04
C GLN A 43 30.45 -24.45 -20.49
N VAL A 44 31.19 -25.55 -20.50
CA VAL A 44 32.61 -25.54 -20.13
C VAL A 44 33.42 -25.19 -21.36
N PHE A 45 34.00 -23.99 -21.39
CA PHE A 45 34.94 -23.60 -22.44
C PHE A 45 36.36 -24.00 -21.99
N GLU A 46 36.91 -25.04 -22.59
CA GLU A 46 38.37 -25.23 -22.61
C GLU A 46 38.96 -24.41 -23.76
N ASN A 47 40.20 -23.96 -23.62
CA ASN A 47 40.93 -22.99 -24.48
C ASN A 47 40.60 -23.03 -25.99
N GLU A 48 40.80 -21.88 -26.64
CA GLU A 48 40.36 -21.51 -28.01
C GLU A 48 40.59 -22.55 -29.13
N ASP A 49 41.53 -23.49 -28.99
CA ASP A 49 41.84 -24.52 -30.00
C ASP A 49 41.11 -25.85 -29.82
N SER A 50 40.27 -26.01 -28.78
CA SER A 50 39.51 -27.25 -28.55
C SER A 50 38.21 -27.26 -29.38
N SER A 51 38.31 -27.81 -30.59
CA SER A 51 37.15 -28.18 -31.38
C SER A 51 36.35 -29.26 -30.63
N SER A 52 35.23 -28.87 -30.02
CA SER A 52 34.21 -29.70 -29.33
C SER A 52 34.36 -29.91 -27.81
N SER A 53 34.11 -28.86 -27.03
CA SER A 53 33.60 -29.02 -25.66
C SER A 53 32.06 -28.98 -25.67
N ASN A 54 31.42 -30.12 -26.00
CA ASN A 54 29.98 -30.34 -25.77
C ASN A 54 29.66 -30.64 -24.29
N LEU A 55 30.58 -30.30 -23.38
CA LEU A 55 30.43 -30.55 -21.96
C LEU A 55 29.66 -29.38 -21.33
N PHE A 56 28.53 -29.68 -20.70
CA PHE A 56 27.74 -28.70 -19.98
C PHE A 56 27.38 -29.21 -18.60
N ILE A 57 27.46 -28.33 -17.61
CA ILE A 57 27.01 -28.58 -16.25
C ILE A 57 25.58 -28.07 -16.15
N LEU A 58 24.64 -28.95 -15.83
CA LEU A 58 23.24 -28.60 -15.63
C LEU A 58 22.94 -28.44 -14.15
N GLN A 59 22.39 -27.30 -13.75
CA GLN A 59 21.90 -27.10 -12.41
C GLN A 59 20.64 -27.95 -12.18
N LYS A 60 20.54 -28.64 -11.02
CA LYS A 60 19.29 -29.32 -10.64
C LYS A 60 18.23 -28.25 -10.39
N PRO A 61 17.06 -28.29 -11.08
CA PRO A 61 15.98 -27.36 -10.79
C PRO A 61 15.39 -27.61 -9.41
N ASP A 62 14.84 -26.56 -8.84
CA ASP A 62 14.09 -26.57 -7.58
C ASP A 62 12.65 -26.08 -7.81
N GLU A 63 11.88 -25.96 -6.73
CA GLU A 63 10.50 -25.48 -6.78
C GLU A 63 10.38 -24.01 -7.26
N ASN A 64 11.44 -23.22 -7.10
CA ASN A 64 11.47 -21.81 -7.48
C ASN A 64 11.89 -21.60 -8.94
N THR A 65 12.52 -22.60 -9.56
CA THR A 65 12.95 -22.56 -10.96
C THR A 65 11.77 -22.31 -11.91
N ASN A 66 10.58 -22.83 -11.56
CA ASN A 66 9.32 -22.39 -12.16
C ASN A 66 8.27 -22.16 -11.06
N MET A 67 8.12 -20.91 -10.64
CA MET A 67 7.13 -20.52 -9.63
C MET A 67 5.68 -20.62 -10.11
N PHE A 68 5.42 -20.86 -11.40
CA PHE A 68 4.06 -20.94 -11.97
C PHE A 68 3.50 -22.36 -11.99
N THR A 69 4.19 -23.32 -11.37
CA THR A 69 3.78 -24.72 -11.28
C THR A 69 2.59 -24.94 -10.35
N ASN A 70 2.51 -24.18 -9.27
CA ASN A 70 1.38 -24.14 -8.34
C ASN A 70 0.72 -22.75 -8.40
N PHE A 71 -0.60 -22.71 -8.26
CA PHE A 71 -1.32 -21.44 -8.20
C PHE A 71 -0.87 -20.56 -7.03
N GLY A 72 -0.57 -21.13 -5.86
CA GLY A 72 -0.12 -20.36 -4.70
C GLY A 72 1.21 -19.63 -4.94
N THR A 73 2.17 -20.32 -5.55
CA THR A 73 3.46 -19.74 -5.93
C THR A 73 3.34 -18.80 -7.13
N SER A 74 2.43 -19.06 -8.07
CA SER A 74 2.10 -18.15 -9.17
C SER A 74 1.53 -16.83 -8.65
N PHE A 75 0.64 -16.90 -7.66
CA PHE A 75 0.09 -15.72 -7.01
C PHE A 75 1.18 -14.93 -6.30
N PHE A 76 2.09 -15.61 -5.58
CA PHE A 76 3.24 -14.96 -4.96
C PHE A 76 4.18 -14.31 -5.97
N ALA A 77 4.50 -14.98 -7.08
CA ALA A 77 5.28 -14.40 -8.18
C ALA A 77 4.60 -13.18 -8.81
N THR A 78 3.27 -13.19 -8.91
CA THR A 78 2.48 -12.04 -9.38
C THR A 78 2.51 -10.88 -8.37
N CYS A 79 2.55 -11.16 -7.06
CA CYS A 79 2.80 -10.17 -6.02
C CYS A 79 4.23 -9.59 -6.10
N LEU A 80 5.24 -10.40 -6.41
CA LEU A 80 6.61 -9.92 -6.62
C LEU A 80 6.67 -8.99 -7.84
N LEU A 81 6.02 -9.37 -8.93
CA LEU A 81 5.88 -8.54 -10.12
C LEU A 81 5.20 -7.19 -9.82
N LEU A 82 4.23 -7.18 -8.90
CA LEU A 82 3.58 -5.97 -8.38
C LEU A 82 4.57 -4.94 -7.85
N THR A 83 5.58 -5.44 -7.13
CA THR A 83 6.63 -4.65 -6.48
C THR A 83 7.79 -4.31 -7.42
N GLY A 84 7.73 -4.79 -8.68
CA GLY A 84 8.75 -4.57 -9.70
C GLY A 84 9.79 -5.69 -9.81
N ASP A 85 9.67 -6.76 -9.03
CA ASP A 85 10.56 -7.92 -9.13
C ASP A 85 10.11 -8.83 -10.28
N THR A 86 10.97 -8.93 -11.31
CA THR A 86 10.73 -9.73 -12.52
C THR A 86 11.51 -11.04 -12.53
N SER A 87 12.24 -11.36 -11.45
CA SER A 87 13.10 -12.54 -11.36
C SER A 87 12.35 -13.83 -11.69
N SER A 88 11.12 -13.98 -11.21
CA SER A 88 10.26 -15.14 -11.46
C SER A 88 9.94 -15.36 -12.95
N LEU A 89 10.01 -14.33 -13.79
CA LEU A 89 9.68 -14.37 -15.22
C LEU A 89 10.92 -14.38 -16.13
N SER A 90 12.11 -14.18 -15.56
CA SER A 90 13.37 -14.04 -16.31
C SER A 90 13.78 -15.27 -17.11
N ASN A 91 13.25 -16.44 -16.77
CA ASN A 91 13.56 -17.71 -17.44
C ASN A 91 13.00 -17.79 -18.87
N TRP A 92 12.01 -16.97 -19.23
CA TRP A 92 11.39 -16.98 -20.56
C TRP A 92 11.86 -15.80 -21.42
N PRO A 93 12.50 -16.04 -22.58
CA PRO A 93 12.84 -14.96 -23.49
C PRO A 93 11.57 -14.36 -24.12
N TYR A 94 11.42 -13.04 -24.00
CA TYR A 94 10.20 -12.33 -24.43
C TYR A 94 9.95 -12.38 -25.94
N GLU A 95 11.01 -12.33 -26.77
CA GLU A 95 10.89 -12.41 -28.23
C GLU A 95 10.26 -13.72 -28.69
N LYS A 96 10.52 -14.83 -27.98
CA LYS A 96 10.00 -16.15 -28.30
C LYS A 96 8.60 -16.39 -27.71
N ASN A 97 8.15 -15.51 -26.80
CA ASN A 97 6.90 -15.67 -26.05
C ASN A 97 6.06 -14.37 -26.11
N PRO A 98 5.51 -14.00 -27.27
CA PRO A 98 4.78 -12.74 -27.44
C PRO A 98 3.56 -12.64 -26.52
N THR A 99 2.89 -13.76 -26.23
CA THR A 99 1.75 -13.81 -25.30
C THR A 99 2.16 -13.40 -23.88
N LEU A 100 3.33 -13.85 -23.41
CA LEU A 100 3.85 -13.46 -22.10
C LEU A 100 4.18 -11.96 -22.07
N MET A 101 4.83 -11.46 -23.12
CA MET A 101 5.17 -10.05 -23.26
C MET A 101 3.91 -9.15 -23.21
N ILE A 102 2.87 -9.52 -23.96
CA ILE A 102 1.59 -8.79 -23.95
C ILE A 102 0.96 -8.82 -22.56
N LEU A 103 0.95 -9.98 -21.90
CA LEU A 103 0.39 -10.14 -20.55
C LEU A 103 1.11 -9.27 -19.53
N MET A 104 2.45 -9.20 -19.60
CA MET A 104 3.26 -8.33 -18.74
C MET A 104 3.01 -6.85 -18.99
N ILE A 105 2.95 -6.40 -20.24
CA ILE A 105 2.65 -5.00 -20.59
C ILE A 105 1.26 -4.62 -20.08
N MET A 106 0.28 -5.49 -20.28
CA MET A 106 -1.08 -5.29 -19.79
C MET A 106 -1.12 -5.22 -18.26
N PHE A 107 -0.40 -6.11 -17.58
CA PHE A 107 -0.26 -6.07 -16.12
C PHE A 107 0.34 -4.73 -15.68
N ALA A 108 1.48 -4.32 -16.23
CA ALA A 108 2.15 -3.07 -15.89
C ALA A 108 1.24 -1.84 -16.08
N PHE A 109 0.45 -1.81 -17.15
CA PHE A 109 -0.51 -0.71 -17.40
C PHE A 109 -1.62 -0.66 -16.35
N VAL A 110 -2.24 -1.82 -16.05
CA VAL A 110 -3.25 -1.92 -14.99
C VAL A 110 -2.64 -1.55 -13.64
N MET A 111 -1.39 -1.95 -13.39
CA MET A 111 -0.67 -1.62 -12.17
C MET A 111 -0.40 -0.13 -12.01
N ALA A 112 0.10 0.54 -13.05
CA ALA A 112 0.37 1.97 -13.03
C ALA A 112 -0.91 2.78 -12.76
N ILE A 113 -2.02 2.41 -13.42
CA ILE A 113 -3.31 3.07 -13.21
C ILE A 113 -3.87 2.79 -11.80
N TYR A 114 -3.85 1.53 -11.37
CA TYR A 114 -4.55 1.09 -10.16
C TYR A 114 -3.77 1.39 -8.88
N ILE A 115 -2.46 1.09 -8.82
CA ILE A 115 -1.67 1.29 -7.60
C ILE A 115 -1.19 2.72 -7.45
N LEU A 116 -0.81 3.43 -8.51
CA LEU A 116 -0.27 4.78 -8.32
C LEU A 116 -1.40 5.80 -8.39
N ASN A 117 -2.15 5.82 -9.48
CA ASN A 117 -3.09 6.92 -9.67
C ASN A 117 -4.29 6.86 -8.70
N VAL A 118 -4.92 5.69 -8.53
CA VAL A 118 -6.08 5.58 -7.64
C VAL A 118 -5.68 5.61 -6.16
N PHE A 119 -4.62 4.91 -5.77
CA PHE A 119 -4.15 4.92 -4.38
C PHE A 119 -3.67 6.30 -3.95
N ILE A 120 -2.86 6.99 -4.76
CA ILE A 120 -2.40 8.36 -4.44
C ILE A 120 -3.61 9.30 -4.34
N THR A 121 -4.59 9.19 -5.24
CA THR A 121 -5.82 10.02 -5.18
C THR A 121 -6.64 9.76 -3.91
N LEU A 122 -6.88 8.49 -3.56
CA LEU A 122 -7.63 8.13 -2.36
C LEU A 122 -6.85 8.46 -1.08
N PHE A 123 -5.54 8.31 -1.11
CA PHE A 123 -4.66 8.64 0.01
C PHE A 123 -4.61 10.14 0.25
N ASP A 124 -4.51 10.95 -0.81
CA ASP A 124 -4.60 12.41 -0.72
C ASP A 124 -5.94 12.85 -0.11
N GLU A 125 -7.04 12.25 -0.55
CA GLU A 125 -8.37 12.55 0.01
C GLU A 125 -8.50 12.14 1.48
N ALA A 126 -8.02 10.95 1.85
CA ALA A 126 -8.04 10.49 3.24
C ALA A 126 -7.14 11.34 4.16
N MET A 127 -6.04 11.90 3.63
CA MET A 127 -5.18 12.80 4.39
C MET A 127 -5.82 14.18 4.63
N LYS A 128 -6.60 14.70 3.67
CA LYS A 128 -7.32 15.98 3.83
C LYS A 128 -8.33 15.97 4.98
N ASP A 129 -8.93 14.82 5.29
CA ASP A 129 -9.91 14.69 6.38
C ASP A 129 -9.29 14.72 7.79
N ASN A 130 -7.95 14.74 7.88
CA ASN A 130 -7.24 14.53 9.14
C ASN A 130 -6.77 15.81 9.86
N ASP A 131 -6.69 16.96 9.18
CA ASP A 131 -6.15 18.18 9.80
C ASP A 131 -7.01 18.70 10.96
N ASP A 132 -8.34 18.57 10.84
CA ASP A 132 -9.27 18.99 11.89
C ASP A 132 -9.50 17.90 12.95
N SER A 133 -9.48 16.63 12.55
CA SER A 133 -9.69 15.51 13.46
C SER A 133 -8.45 15.26 14.33
N TYR A 134 -7.24 15.63 13.87
CA TYR A 134 -6.01 15.50 14.63
C TYR A 134 -5.99 16.33 15.91
N LEU A 135 -6.45 17.58 15.84
CA LEU A 135 -6.53 18.46 17.01
C LEU A 135 -7.60 17.99 18.01
N ILE A 136 -8.74 17.54 17.50
CA ILE A 136 -9.80 16.95 18.32
C ILE A 136 -9.28 15.69 19.02
N MET A 137 -8.63 14.79 18.28
CA MET A 137 -8.08 13.55 18.82
C MET A 137 -6.98 13.83 19.86
N LYS A 138 -6.14 14.85 19.64
CA LYS A 138 -5.17 15.32 20.64
C LYS A 138 -5.84 15.85 21.89
N ALA A 139 -6.87 16.68 21.77
CA ALA A 139 -7.59 17.24 22.91
C ALA A 139 -8.29 16.13 23.73
N GLU A 140 -8.93 15.17 23.05
CA GLU A 140 -9.54 14.01 23.70
C GLU A 140 -8.52 13.15 24.44
N TYR A 141 -7.37 12.88 23.84
CA TYR A 141 -6.29 12.15 24.50
C TYR A 141 -5.73 12.91 25.70
N LEU A 142 -5.53 14.22 25.58
CA LEU A 142 -5.06 15.07 26.67
C LEU A 142 -6.05 15.06 27.85
N ALA A 143 -7.35 15.18 27.57
CA ALA A 143 -8.40 15.12 28.60
C ALA A 143 -8.45 13.75 29.29
N LYS A 144 -8.26 12.65 28.54
CA LYS A 144 -8.15 11.29 29.12
C LYS A 144 -6.92 11.15 30.02
N ILE A 145 -5.77 11.66 29.58
CA ILE A 145 -4.54 11.66 30.38
C ILE A 145 -4.75 12.46 31.67
N GLU A 146 -5.34 13.64 31.58
CA GLU A 146 -5.64 14.49 32.74
C GLU A 146 -6.58 13.81 33.74
N LEU A 147 -7.65 13.20 33.25
CA LEU A 147 -8.68 12.60 34.10
C LEU A 147 -8.19 11.32 34.78
N PHE A 148 -7.54 10.42 34.04
CA PHE A 148 -7.25 9.06 34.49
C PHE A 148 -5.81 8.81 34.96
N TYR A 149 -4.82 9.57 34.47
CA TYR A 149 -3.41 9.23 34.64
C TYR A 149 -2.60 10.24 35.46
N LEU A 150 -3.18 11.39 35.82
CA LEU A 150 -2.48 12.43 36.59
C LEU A 150 -3.03 12.62 38.02
N LEU A 151 -2.11 12.72 38.98
CA LEU A 151 -2.41 13.03 40.38
C LEU A 151 -2.82 14.51 40.54
N PRO A 152 -3.60 14.86 41.60
CA PRO A 152 -4.11 16.22 41.79
C PRO A 152 -3.04 17.32 41.82
N HIS A 153 -1.83 17.00 42.28
CA HIS A 153 -0.73 17.96 42.33
C HIS A 153 -0.08 18.18 40.94
N GLN A 154 -0.04 17.15 40.08
CA GLN A 154 0.54 17.24 38.73
C GLN A 154 -0.34 18.09 37.79
N ARG A 155 -1.67 18.02 37.96
CA ARG A 155 -2.62 18.85 37.18
C ARG A 155 -2.48 20.35 37.45
N ARG A 156 -1.92 20.73 38.60
CA ARG A 156 -1.74 22.13 39.01
C ARG A 156 -0.40 22.71 38.54
N TRP A 157 0.45 21.93 37.87
CA TRP A 157 1.70 22.41 37.31
C TRP A 157 1.46 23.20 36.03
N LYS A 158 1.50 24.54 36.13
CA LYS A 158 1.32 25.46 34.99
C LYS A 158 2.29 25.22 33.84
N SER A 159 3.45 24.60 34.10
CA SER A 159 4.42 24.22 33.07
C SER A 159 3.96 23.08 32.17
N TRP A 160 3.10 22.18 32.68
CA TRP A 160 2.58 21.02 31.94
C TRP A 160 1.15 21.27 31.44
N PHE A 161 0.34 22.01 32.22
CA PHE A 161 -1.03 22.38 31.89
C PHE A 161 -1.18 23.90 31.96
N PRO A 162 -0.97 24.60 30.84
CA PRO A 162 -1.14 26.05 30.81
C PRO A 162 -2.62 26.41 30.99
N GLU A 163 -2.85 27.57 31.61
CA GLU A 163 -4.20 28.10 31.87
C GLU A 163 -4.93 28.50 30.57
N VAL A 164 -4.18 28.74 29.49
CA VAL A 164 -4.71 29.08 28.16
C VAL A 164 -3.98 28.24 27.11
N MET A 165 -4.73 27.62 26.20
CA MET A 165 -4.20 26.86 25.07
C MET A 165 -4.59 27.53 23.76
N TYR A 166 -3.61 27.90 22.96
CA TYR A 166 -3.83 28.48 21.63
C TYR A 166 -4.00 27.35 20.62
N TYR A 167 -5.10 27.34 19.88
CA TYR A 167 -5.31 26.44 18.76
C TYR A 167 -5.72 27.24 17.52
N HIS A 168 -5.31 26.73 16.37
CA HIS A 168 -5.78 27.24 15.08
C HIS A 168 -7.04 26.47 14.69
N ALA A 169 -8.08 27.19 14.31
CA ALA A 169 -9.30 26.61 13.77
C ALA A 169 -9.72 27.33 12.49
N SER A 170 -10.26 26.54 11.56
CA SER A 170 -10.85 27.04 10.33
C SER A 170 -11.96 28.06 10.63
N VAL A 171 -11.91 29.22 9.97
CA VAL A 171 -12.90 30.29 10.13
C VAL A 171 -14.30 29.79 9.77
N ASP A 172 -14.41 29.02 8.68
CA ASP A 172 -15.68 28.52 8.17
C ASP A 172 -16.28 27.44 9.07
N LYS A 173 -15.46 26.49 9.54
CA LYS A 173 -15.90 25.44 10.46
C LYS A 173 -16.29 26.02 11.82
N THR A 174 -15.52 27.00 12.33
CA THR A 174 -15.87 27.72 13.56
C THR A 174 -17.21 28.44 13.43
N ARG A 175 -17.45 29.12 12.30
CA ARG A 175 -18.73 29.80 12.04
C ARG A 175 -19.90 28.80 11.98
N LYS A 176 -19.73 27.65 11.33
CA LYS A 176 -20.75 26.59 11.24
C LYS A 176 -21.10 26.04 12.63
N MET A 177 -20.09 25.71 13.43
CA MET A 177 -20.27 25.17 14.78
C MET A 177 -20.99 26.16 15.71
N ILE A 178 -20.63 27.45 15.67
CA ILE A 178 -21.32 28.48 16.47
C ILE A 178 -22.81 28.55 16.11
N LYS A 179 -23.16 28.50 14.82
CA LYS A 179 -24.56 28.49 14.39
C LYS A 179 -25.30 27.26 14.89
N GLU A 180 -24.73 26.06 14.72
CA GLU A 180 -25.32 24.81 15.23
C GLU A 180 -25.50 24.83 16.77
N MET A 181 -24.55 25.41 17.51
CA MET A 181 -24.67 25.54 18.97
C MET A 181 -25.77 26.53 19.39
N ILE A 182 -25.98 27.60 18.62
CA ILE A 182 -27.06 28.55 18.85
C ILE A 182 -28.42 27.90 18.54
N GLU A 183 -28.54 27.18 17.42
CA GLU A 183 -29.77 26.48 17.03
C GLU A 183 -30.18 25.41 18.05
N ASN A 184 -29.20 24.73 18.65
CA ASN A 184 -29.45 23.68 19.64
C ASN A 184 -29.61 24.21 21.09
N ASP A 185 -29.70 25.53 21.31
CA ASP A 185 -29.71 26.16 22.64
C ASP A 185 -28.54 25.69 23.54
N LYS A 186 -27.38 25.38 22.95
CA LYS A 186 -26.16 24.97 23.67
C LYS A 186 -25.16 26.12 23.85
N TRP A 187 -25.42 27.27 23.25
CA TRP A 187 -24.53 28.46 23.28
C TRP A 187 -24.65 29.27 24.59
N HIS A 188 -24.65 28.60 25.75
CA HIS A 188 -24.78 29.20 27.09
C HIS A 188 -23.45 29.21 27.85
N ILE A 189 -22.39 29.77 27.26
CA ILE A 189 -21.13 30.00 27.99
C ILE A 189 -21.29 31.31 28.78
N ASN A 190 -21.48 31.20 30.10
CA ASN A 190 -21.56 32.35 31.02
C ASN A 190 -20.21 32.72 31.65
N GLU A 191 -19.21 31.84 31.50
CA GLU A 191 -17.90 31.98 32.15
C GLU A 191 -17.04 33.10 31.54
N PHE A 192 -17.21 33.39 30.24
CA PHE A 192 -16.41 34.39 29.52
C PHE A 192 -17.26 35.26 28.56
N PRO A 193 -18.10 36.17 29.08
CA PRO A 193 -19.04 36.94 28.28
C PRO A 193 -18.36 37.89 27.27
N GLU A 194 -17.21 38.48 27.62
CA GLU A 194 -16.46 39.39 26.75
C GLU A 194 -15.82 38.67 25.57
N LEU A 195 -15.14 37.54 25.82
CA LEU A 195 -14.54 36.72 24.76
C LEU A 195 -15.59 36.19 23.79
N LYS A 196 -16.76 35.80 24.31
CA LYS A 196 -17.92 35.39 23.50
C LYS A 196 -18.37 36.49 22.54
N GLN A 197 -18.48 37.73 23.00
CA GLN A 197 -18.88 38.85 22.15
C GLN A 197 -17.81 39.16 21.10
N ASN A 198 -16.53 39.18 21.50
CA ASN A 198 -15.42 39.42 20.58
C ASN A 198 -15.36 38.35 19.47
N LEU A 199 -15.62 37.09 19.81
CA LEU A 199 -15.70 35.98 18.85
C LEU A 199 -16.83 36.23 17.82
N LEU A 200 -18.05 36.49 18.28
CA LEU A 200 -19.20 36.74 17.40
C LEU A 200 -18.97 37.94 16.47
N ASN A 201 -18.40 39.02 17.00
CA ASN A 201 -18.04 40.21 16.22
C ASN A 201 -16.99 39.88 15.15
N LYS A 202 -15.93 39.15 15.53
CA LYS A 202 -14.85 38.78 14.60
C LYS A 202 -15.32 37.85 13.47
N PHE A 203 -16.30 36.99 13.73
CA PHE A 203 -16.88 36.08 12.73
C PHE A 203 -18.10 36.65 11.98
N ASN A 204 -18.53 37.87 12.30
CA ASN A 204 -19.73 38.53 11.77
C ASN A 204 -21.01 37.68 11.92
N ILE A 205 -21.20 37.05 13.08
CA ILE A 205 -22.39 36.25 13.37
C ILE A 205 -23.38 37.13 14.14
N ASN A 206 -24.47 37.53 13.48
CA ASN A 206 -25.55 38.25 14.15
C ASN A 206 -26.21 37.35 15.19
N LYS A 207 -26.31 37.81 16.44
CA LYS A 207 -27.12 37.13 17.45
C LYS A 207 -28.57 37.09 16.92
N PRO A 208 -29.23 35.93 16.88
CA PRO A 208 -30.68 35.93 16.66
C PRO A 208 -31.29 36.73 17.82
N ASN A 209 -32.03 37.78 17.47
CA ASN A 209 -32.80 38.55 18.42
C ASN A 209 -33.78 37.59 19.09
N LYS A 210 -33.67 37.47 20.41
CA LYS A 210 -34.69 36.83 21.25
C LYS A 210 -35.68 37.89 21.67
#